data_AF-A0A935RSE2-F1
#
_entry.id   AF-A0A935RSE2-F1
#
_cell.length_a   1.000
_cell.length_b   1.000
_cell.length_c   1.000
_cell.angle_alpha   90.00
_cell.angle_beta   90.00
_cell.angle_gamma   90.00
#
_symmetry.space_group_name_H-M   'P 1'
#
loop_
_entity.id
_entity.type
_entity.pdbx_description
1 polymer ?
#
loop_
_entity_poly.entity_id
_entity_poly.type
_entity_poly.pdbx_seq_one_letter_code
_entity_poly.pdbx_strand_id
1 'polypeptide(L)'
;MRHIELPQFLDSFDGVSPATLNNSIADHIALCPDCSGTYHKLIDLYAYPRPVASEIVPQAATARILNIFQRRPQSQEPAKLVINIASLIFDDWQTLVHERFSGFDSRQLLFQAGEFEIDIRIDISGSTCALAGQIFPELADALIKVESGQYVREVQTSSFGEFYLDSLPVGEYTLSITAGDVSLRIEKVPLTH
;
A
#
# COMPACT_ATOMS: atom_id res chain seq x y z
N MET A 1 -24.77 16.80 37.26
CA MET A 1 -23.72 16.03 36.55
C MET A 1 -22.71 17.03 36.00
N ARG A 2 -21.42 16.67 35.96
CA ARG A 2 -20.39 17.53 35.35
C ARG A 2 -20.37 17.26 33.84
N HIS A 3 -20.49 18.30 33.03
CA HIS A 3 -20.44 18.20 31.57
C HIS A 3 -18.99 18.18 31.08
N ILE A 4 -18.80 17.73 29.84
CA ILE A 4 -17.52 17.78 29.14
C ILE A 4 -17.28 19.23 28.69
N GLU A 5 -16.09 19.75 28.98
CA GLU A 5 -15.69 21.09 28.57
C GLU A 5 -15.33 21.11 27.08
N LEU A 6 -15.62 22.20 26.38
CA LEU A 6 -15.34 22.34 24.95
C LEU A 6 -13.89 21.99 24.55
N PRO A 7 -12.83 22.40 25.29
CA PRO A 7 -11.46 22.01 24.96
C PRO A 7 -11.24 20.49 24.91
N GLN A 8 -11.92 19.74 25.78
CA GLN A 8 -11.79 18.28 25.82
C GLN A 8 -12.45 17.61 24.61
N PHE A 9 -13.52 18.21 24.08
CA PHE A 9 -14.07 17.77 22.79
C PHE A 9 -13.06 18.03 21.67
N LEU A 10 -12.49 19.23 21.59
CA LEU A 10 -11.54 19.59 20.53
C LEU A 10 -10.29 18.68 20.56
N ASP A 11 -9.70 18.44 21.74
CA ASP A 11 -8.55 17.55 21.88
C ASP A 11 -8.88 16.11 21.47
N SER A 12 -10.13 15.67 21.62
CA SER A 12 -10.61 14.37 21.14
C SER A 12 -10.79 14.34 19.62
N PHE A 13 -11.23 15.44 18.98
CA PHE A 13 -11.35 15.54 17.52
C PHE A 13 -9.99 15.63 16.83
N ASP A 14 -9.04 16.33 17.44
CA ASP A 14 -7.68 16.52 16.90
C ASP A 14 -6.77 15.32 17.17
N GLY A 15 -7.26 14.27 17.85
CA GLY A 15 -6.51 13.04 18.14
C GLY A 15 -5.37 13.21 19.16
N VAL A 16 -5.36 14.32 19.90
CA VAL A 16 -4.31 14.68 20.87
C VAL A 16 -4.60 14.08 22.26
N SER A 17 -5.85 13.71 22.52
CA SER A 17 -6.26 13.11 23.79
C SER A 17 -5.88 11.62 23.91
N PRO A 18 -5.43 11.15 25.10
CA PRO A 18 -5.16 9.75 25.34
C PRO A 18 -6.42 8.89 25.24
N ALA A 19 -6.27 7.63 24.79
CA ALA A 19 -7.39 6.73 24.50
C ALA A 19 -8.37 6.52 25.68
N THR A 20 -7.87 6.57 26.92
CA THR A 20 -8.69 6.45 28.13
C THR A 20 -9.64 7.62 28.33
N LEU A 21 -9.23 8.83 27.96
CA LEU A 21 -10.06 10.04 28.02
C LEU A 21 -11.12 10.01 26.91
N ASN A 22 -10.77 9.54 25.71
CA ASN A 22 -11.70 9.42 24.58
C ASN A 22 -12.83 8.41 24.88
N ASN A 23 -12.51 7.28 25.52
CA ASN A 23 -13.52 6.31 25.94
C ASN A 23 -14.46 6.91 27.00
N SER A 24 -13.92 7.63 27.97
CA SER A 24 -14.75 8.31 28.99
C SER A 24 -15.65 9.40 28.41
N ILE A 25 -15.21 10.10 27.35
CA ILE A 25 -16.00 11.08 26.62
C ILE A 25 -17.14 10.37 25.87
N ALA A 26 -16.85 9.27 25.18
CA ALA A 26 -17.85 8.48 24.45
C ALA A 26 -18.93 7.92 25.37
N ASP A 27 -18.54 7.35 26.51
CA ASP A 27 -19.47 6.82 27.52
C ASP A 27 -20.39 7.91 28.08
N HIS A 28 -19.85 9.11 28.29
CA HIS A 28 -20.62 10.25 28.78
C HIS A 28 -21.60 10.80 27.74
N ILE A 29 -21.18 10.90 26.47
CA ILE A 29 -22.04 11.34 25.36
C ILE A 29 -23.26 10.42 25.20
N ALA A 30 -23.07 9.11 25.38
CA ALA A 30 -24.16 8.14 25.32
C ALA A 30 -25.25 8.35 26.38
N LEU A 31 -24.91 9.03 27.49
CA LEU A 31 -25.78 9.22 28.65
C LEU A 31 -26.24 10.68 28.84
N CYS A 32 -25.57 11.67 28.24
CA CYS A 32 -25.84 13.10 28.43
C CYS A 32 -26.32 13.77 27.13
N PRO A 33 -27.62 14.14 27.03
CA PRO A 33 -28.19 14.77 25.83
C PRO A 33 -27.53 16.11 25.47
N ASP A 34 -27.13 16.91 26.45
CA ASP A 34 -26.51 18.22 26.22
C ASP A 34 -25.11 18.08 25.59
N CYS A 35 -24.32 17.14 26.10
CA CYS A 35 -23.00 16.82 25.56
C CYS A 35 -23.11 16.16 24.18
N SER A 36 -24.11 15.29 23.97
CA SER A 36 -24.42 14.74 22.64
C SER A 36 -24.80 15.82 21.63
N GLY A 37 -25.68 16.76 22.01
CA GLY A 37 -26.06 17.86 21.13
C GLY A 37 -24.89 18.79 20.80
N THR A 38 -23.99 19.04 21.75
CA THR A 38 -22.77 19.82 21.53
C THR A 38 -21.79 19.08 20.60
N TYR A 39 -21.62 17.78 20.82
CA TYR A 39 -20.79 16.92 19.99
C TYR A 39 -21.29 16.87 18.53
N HIS A 40 -22.60 16.71 18.31
CA HIS A 40 -23.18 16.74 16.96
C HIS A 40 -22.98 18.09 16.25
N LYS A 41 -23.14 19.21 16.95
CA LYS A 41 -22.85 20.55 16.39
C LYS A 41 -21.38 20.70 15.98
N LEU A 42 -20.45 20.10 16.74
CA LEU A 42 -19.03 20.08 16.39
C LEU A 42 -18.77 19.19 15.18
N ILE A 43 -19.40 18.02 15.09
CA ILE A 43 -19.36 17.19 13.87
C ILE A 43 -19.82 18.01 12.67
N ASP A 44 -20.96 18.68 12.75
CA ASP A 44 -21.50 19.47 11.65
C ASP A 44 -20.57 20.62 11.26
N LEU A 45 -19.91 21.26 12.24
CA LEU A 45 -18.94 22.32 12.01
C LEU A 45 -17.65 21.80 11.33
N TYR A 46 -17.14 20.65 11.74
CA TYR A 46 -15.96 20.01 11.13
C TYR A 46 -16.29 19.37 9.78
N ALA A 47 -17.52 18.92 9.59
CA ALA A 47 -18.05 18.41 8.33
C ALA A 47 -18.37 19.54 7.34
N TYR A 48 -18.46 20.80 7.80
CA TYR A 48 -18.57 21.94 6.90
C TYR A 48 -17.31 21.97 6.03
N PRO A 49 -17.41 21.72 4.72
CA PRO A 49 -16.25 21.63 3.88
C PRO A 49 -15.55 22.99 3.93
N ARG A 50 -14.30 23.01 4.43
CA ARG A 50 -13.37 24.03 3.97
C ARG A 50 -13.49 24.01 2.45
N PRO A 51 -13.70 25.14 1.76
CA PRO A 51 -13.60 25.15 0.32
C PRO A 51 -12.25 24.53 0.01
N VAL A 52 -12.29 23.33 -0.56
CA VAL A 52 -11.11 22.57 -0.91
C VAL A 52 -10.35 23.53 -1.82
N ALA A 53 -9.27 24.13 -1.32
CA ALA A 53 -8.22 24.58 -2.22
C ALA A 53 -7.96 23.33 -3.04
N SER A 54 -8.34 23.35 -4.31
CA SER A 54 -8.52 22.19 -5.18
C SER A 54 -7.30 21.27 -5.13
N GLU A 55 -7.25 20.43 -4.12
CA GLU A 55 -6.19 19.48 -3.92
C GLU A 55 -6.66 18.29 -4.74
N ILE A 56 -5.97 18.10 -5.86
CA ILE A 56 -6.25 17.05 -6.83
C ILE A 56 -6.00 15.74 -6.08
N VAL A 57 -7.05 15.17 -5.50
CA VAL A 57 -7.00 13.82 -4.95
C VAL A 57 -6.63 12.91 -6.12
N PRO A 58 -5.47 12.24 -6.09
CA PRO A 58 -5.06 11.40 -7.20
C PRO A 58 -6.13 10.32 -7.41
N GLN A 59 -6.60 10.14 -8.65
CA GLN A 59 -7.65 9.15 -8.96
C GLN A 59 -7.28 7.75 -8.46
N ALA A 60 -5.98 7.44 -8.39
CA ALA A 60 -5.44 6.22 -7.81
C ALA A 60 -5.83 6.02 -6.33
N ALA A 61 -5.89 7.08 -5.52
CA ALA A 61 -6.29 7.00 -4.12
C ALA A 61 -7.79 6.64 -3.98
N THR A 62 -8.64 7.20 -4.83
CA THR A 62 -10.08 6.88 -4.85
C THR A 62 -10.34 5.45 -5.33
N ALA A 63 -9.63 5.00 -6.36
CA ALA A 63 -9.73 3.64 -6.87
C ALA A 63 -9.31 2.59 -5.82
N ARG A 64 -8.22 2.85 -5.07
CA ARG A 64 -7.77 2.00 -3.96
C ARG A 64 -8.82 1.82 -2.88
N ILE A 65 -9.49 2.90 -2.46
CA ILE A 65 -10.55 2.84 -1.45
C ILE A 65 -11.74 2.01 -1.93
N LEU A 66 -12.12 2.13 -3.20
CA LEU A 66 -13.24 1.38 -3.76
C LEU A 66 -12.93 -0.13 -3.91
N ASN A 67 -11.69 -0.49 -4.20
CA ASN A 67 -11.28 -1.89 -4.36
C ASN A 67 -11.24 -2.68 -3.03
N ILE A 68 -11.00 -2.02 -1.89
CA ILE A 68 -11.06 -2.67 -0.56
C ILE A 68 -12.44 -3.26 -0.26
N PHE A 69 -13.51 -2.69 -0.82
CA PHE A 69 -14.89 -3.09 -0.52
C PHE A 69 -15.52 -4.06 -1.54
N GLN A 70 -14.81 -4.44 -2.61
CA GLN A 70 -15.36 -5.37 -3.60
C GLN A 70 -15.17 -6.82 -3.14
N ARG A 71 -16.28 -7.55 -3.00
CA ARG A 71 -16.29 -8.99 -2.69
C ARG A 71 -15.62 -9.78 -3.80
N ARG A 72 -14.60 -10.56 -3.43
CA ARG A 72 -13.89 -11.54 -4.27
C ARG A 72 -14.88 -12.55 -4.89
N PRO A 73 -14.97 -12.70 -6.23
CA PRO A 73 -15.69 -13.80 -6.84
C PRO A 73 -14.96 -15.13 -6.59
N GLN A 74 -15.75 -16.19 -6.37
CA GLN A 74 -15.30 -17.53 -6.05
C GLN A 74 -14.78 -18.28 -7.30
N SER A 75 -13.69 -19.01 -7.09
CA SER A 75 -12.86 -19.77 -8.04
C SER A 75 -13.63 -20.57 -9.12
N GLN A 76 -13.16 -20.47 -10.37
CA GLN A 76 -13.54 -21.34 -11.50
C GLN A 76 -12.39 -22.33 -11.83
N GLU A 77 -12.78 -23.53 -12.27
CA GLU A 77 -11.98 -24.70 -12.68
C GLU A 77 -10.76 -24.41 -13.59
N PRO A 78 -9.76 -25.33 -13.66
CA PRO A 78 -8.40 -25.00 -14.10
C PRO A 78 -8.37 -24.70 -15.60
N ALA A 79 -8.30 -23.42 -15.91
CA ALA A 79 -8.00 -22.93 -17.24
C ALA A 79 -6.51 -23.15 -17.52
N LYS A 80 -6.17 -23.43 -18.79
CA LYS A 80 -4.79 -23.30 -19.31
C LYS A 80 -4.11 -22.12 -18.64
N LEU A 81 -2.91 -22.31 -18.07
CA LEU A 81 -2.10 -21.21 -17.50
C LEU A 81 -2.03 -20.06 -18.51
N VAL A 82 -2.82 -19.01 -18.31
CA VAL A 82 -2.75 -17.78 -19.10
C VAL A 82 -1.71 -16.93 -18.40
N ILE A 83 -0.61 -16.65 -19.10
CA ILE A 83 0.41 -15.73 -18.59
C ILE A 83 -0.13 -14.31 -18.75
N ASN A 84 -0.41 -13.64 -17.64
CA ASN A 84 -0.80 -12.24 -17.64
C ASN A 84 0.47 -11.38 -17.59
N ILE A 85 0.72 -10.63 -18.66
CA ILE A 85 1.86 -9.72 -18.73
C ILE A 85 1.50 -8.41 -18.00
N ALA A 86 2.29 -8.06 -17.00
CA ALA A 86 2.09 -6.87 -16.21
C ALA A 86 2.61 -5.62 -16.94
N SER A 87 1.85 -4.53 -16.84
CA SER A 87 2.20 -3.21 -17.37
C SER A 87 2.61 -2.27 -16.25
N LEU A 88 3.65 -1.47 -16.48
CA LEU A 88 4.10 -0.44 -15.54
C LEU A 88 3.06 0.69 -15.48
N ILE A 89 2.58 1.02 -14.28
CA ILE A 89 1.59 2.09 -14.06
C ILE A 89 2.13 3.22 -13.17
N PHE A 90 3.21 3.00 -12.42
CA PHE A 90 3.88 4.01 -11.60
C PHE A 90 5.38 3.73 -11.52
N ASP A 91 6.18 4.79 -11.57
CA ASP A 91 7.64 4.75 -11.51
C ASP A 91 8.13 6.02 -10.83
N ASP A 92 8.73 5.87 -9.65
CA ASP A 92 9.25 6.99 -8.85
C ASP A 92 10.66 6.71 -8.38
N TRP A 93 11.52 7.70 -8.60
CA TRP A 93 12.89 7.71 -8.13
C TRP A 93 12.95 8.55 -6.87
N GLN A 94 13.03 7.88 -5.71
CA GLN A 94 13.16 8.58 -4.44
C GLN A 94 14.64 8.68 -4.09
N THR A 95 15.24 9.79 -4.48
CA THR A 95 16.44 10.28 -3.78
C THR A 95 15.96 10.91 -2.48
N LEU A 96 16.04 10.19 -1.36
CA LEU A 96 15.68 10.75 -0.05
C LEU A 96 16.65 11.91 0.27
N VAL A 97 16.20 13.16 0.03
CA VAL A 97 17.01 14.38 0.21
C VAL A 97 17.31 14.69 1.69
N HIS A 98 16.64 14.04 2.64
CA HIS A 98 16.72 14.39 4.07
C HIS A 98 17.35 13.32 4.97
N GLU A 99 17.81 12.19 4.41
CA GLU A 99 18.62 11.23 5.16
C GLU A 99 20.07 11.37 4.71
N ARG A 100 20.96 11.62 5.66
CA ARG A 100 22.39 11.77 5.40
C ARG A 100 22.92 10.49 4.73
N PHE A 101 23.11 10.53 3.42
CA PHE A 101 23.95 9.62 2.63
C PHE A 101 23.96 8.16 3.11
N SER A 102 22.84 7.44 2.96
CA SER A 102 22.88 5.97 3.00
C SER A 102 23.51 5.39 1.73
N GLY A 103 23.67 6.19 0.66
CA GLY A 103 24.36 5.79 -0.57
C GLY A 103 23.60 4.80 -1.45
N PHE A 104 22.32 4.53 -1.14
CA PHE A 104 21.45 3.68 -1.94
C PHE A 104 20.57 4.55 -2.84
N ASP A 105 20.54 4.21 -4.12
CA ASP A 105 19.59 4.77 -5.07
C ASP A 105 18.33 3.89 -5.02
N SER A 106 17.19 4.48 -4.63
CA SER A 106 15.94 3.75 -4.40
C SER A 106 14.91 4.11 -5.46
N ARG A 107 14.33 3.10 -6.08
CA ARG A 107 13.27 3.22 -7.09
C ARG A 107 12.06 2.40 -6.68
N GLN A 108 10.88 3.00 -6.78
CA GLN A 108 9.62 2.32 -6.59
C GLN A 108 8.88 2.16 -7.92
N LEU A 109 8.40 0.97 -8.20
CA LEU A 109 7.67 0.60 -9.40
C LEU A 109 6.35 -0.07 -9.02
N LEU A 110 5.26 0.31 -9.67
CA LEU A 110 3.98 -0.39 -9.55
C LEU A 110 3.57 -0.94 -10.91
N PHE A 111 3.28 -2.24 -10.95
CA PHE A 111 2.78 -2.92 -12.13
C PHE A 111 1.35 -3.39 -11.95
N GLN A 112 0.62 -3.56 -13.05
CA GLN A 112 -0.73 -4.10 -13.09
C GLN A 112 -0.86 -5.23 -14.11
N ALA A 113 -1.45 -6.36 -13.72
CA ALA A 113 -1.71 -7.53 -14.55
C ALA A 113 -3.13 -8.07 -14.27
N GLY A 114 -4.12 -7.61 -15.02
CA GLY A 114 -5.52 -7.97 -14.77
C GLY A 114 -6.01 -7.42 -13.43
N GLU A 115 -6.39 -8.32 -12.52
CA GLU A 115 -6.81 -7.95 -11.15
C GLU A 115 -5.65 -7.80 -10.16
N PHE A 116 -4.42 -8.08 -10.60
CA PHE A 116 -3.24 -8.02 -9.75
C PHE A 116 -2.49 -6.70 -9.88
N GLU A 117 -2.06 -6.15 -8.76
CA GLU A 117 -1.08 -5.08 -8.64
C GLU A 117 0.20 -5.64 -8.00
N ILE A 118 1.36 -5.22 -8.48
CA ILE A 118 2.66 -5.69 -7.99
C ILE A 118 3.49 -4.46 -7.67
N ASP A 119 3.67 -4.18 -6.39
CA ASP A 119 4.53 -3.10 -5.89
C ASP A 119 5.94 -3.65 -5.73
N ILE A 120 6.91 -2.93 -6.28
CA ILE A 120 8.31 -3.31 -6.30
C ILE A 120 9.14 -2.13 -5.84
N ARG A 121 10.03 -2.41 -4.89
CA ARG A 121 11.08 -1.51 -4.46
C ARG A 121 12.43 -2.08 -4.82
N ILE A 122 13.28 -1.24 -5.39
CA ILE A 122 14.64 -1.58 -5.77
C ILE A 122 15.56 -0.65 -5.00
N ASP A 123 16.47 -1.20 -4.20
CA ASP A 123 17.52 -0.45 -3.53
C ASP A 123 18.88 -0.83 -4.17
N ILE A 124 19.49 0.11 -4.90
CA ILE A 124 20.72 -0.12 -5.66
C ILE A 124 21.95 0.28 -4.83
N SER A 125 22.95 -0.60 -4.79
CA SER A 125 24.23 -0.39 -4.11
C SER A 125 25.40 -0.86 -4.98
N GLY A 126 26.01 0.07 -5.70
CA GLY A 126 27.14 -0.22 -6.59
C GLY A 126 26.75 -1.17 -7.73
N SER A 127 27.35 -2.36 -7.79
CA SER A 127 27.06 -3.37 -8.82
C SER A 127 25.98 -4.38 -8.42
N THR A 128 25.34 -4.19 -7.27
CA THR A 128 24.28 -5.07 -6.76
C THR A 128 23.06 -4.27 -6.35
N CYS A 129 21.91 -4.92 -6.26
CA CYS A 129 20.68 -4.33 -5.76
C CYS A 129 19.92 -5.33 -4.88
N ALA A 130 19.08 -4.79 -4.00
CA ALA A 130 18.03 -5.53 -3.33
C ALA A 130 16.70 -5.25 -4.01
N LEU A 131 15.89 -6.28 -4.15
CA LEU A 131 14.56 -6.25 -4.74
C LEU A 131 13.57 -6.73 -3.67
N ALA A 132 12.71 -5.82 -3.22
CA ALA A 132 11.60 -6.12 -2.34
C ALA A 132 10.29 -5.87 -3.10
N GLY A 133 9.22 -6.55 -2.71
CA GLY A 133 7.92 -6.25 -3.29
C GLY A 133 6.77 -6.94 -2.60
N GLN A 134 5.57 -6.60 -3.05
CA GLN A 134 4.32 -7.15 -2.57
C GLN A 134 3.31 -7.27 -3.71
N ILE A 135 2.52 -8.34 -3.69
CA ILE A 135 1.48 -8.60 -4.70
C ILE A 135 0.10 -8.44 -4.06
N PHE A 136 -0.78 -7.69 -4.74
CA PHE A 136 -2.16 -7.46 -4.36
C PHE A 136 -3.12 -7.95 -5.45
N PRO A 137 -4.27 -8.57 -5.11
CA PRO A 137 -4.56 -9.13 -3.80
C PRO A 137 -3.50 -10.19 -3.42
N GLU A 138 -3.34 -10.41 -2.11
CA GLU A 138 -2.28 -11.26 -1.56
C GLU A 138 -2.24 -12.64 -2.25
N LEU A 139 -1.05 -12.98 -2.76
CA LEU A 139 -0.72 -14.30 -3.29
C LEU A 139 0.28 -14.97 -2.36
N ALA A 140 -0.22 -15.74 -1.39
CA ALA A 140 0.62 -16.52 -0.48
C ALA A 140 1.31 -17.70 -1.18
N ASP A 141 2.53 -18.03 -0.75
CA ASP A 141 3.35 -19.14 -1.24
C ASP A 141 3.58 -19.15 -2.77
N ALA A 142 3.46 -17.99 -3.41
CA ALA A 142 3.72 -17.81 -4.83
C ALA A 142 5.23 -17.90 -5.09
N LEU A 143 5.61 -18.65 -6.11
CA LEU A 143 7.01 -18.72 -6.55
C LEU A 143 7.31 -17.53 -7.45
N ILE A 144 8.28 -16.72 -7.04
CA ILE A 144 8.81 -15.60 -7.81
C ILE A 144 10.16 -16.01 -8.36
N LYS A 145 10.27 -16.01 -9.68
CA LYS A 145 11.49 -16.29 -10.42
C LYS A 145 11.98 -15.01 -11.09
N VAL A 146 13.23 -14.64 -10.82
CA VAL A 146 13.88 -13.43 -11.33
C VAL A 146 15.03 -13.87 -12.25
N GLU A 147 14.94 -13.49 -13.53
CA GLU A 147 15.85 -13.99 -14.57
C GLU A 147 16.49 -12.88 -15.39
N SER A 148 17.81 -12.97 -15.60
CA SER A 148 18.55 -12.13 -16.56
C SER A 148 19.62 -12.98 -17.26
N GLY A 149 19.38 -13.33 -18.53
CA GLY A 149 20.27 -14.22 -19.28
C GLY A 149 20.40 -15.60 -18.65
N GLN A 150 21.58 -15.91 -18.09
CA GLN A 150 21.84 -17.17 -17.37
C GLN A 150 21.64 -17.05 -15.84
N TYR A 151 21.45 -15.83 -15.34
CA TYR A 151 21.22 -15.59 -13.92
C TYR A 151 19.76 -15.87 -13.59
N VAL A 152 19.51 -16.75 -12.62
CA VAL A 152 18.17 -17.12 -12.15
C VAL A 152 18.19 -17.17 -10.63
N ARG A 153 17.21 -16.51 -10.01
CA ARG A 153 16.94 -16.60 -8.57
C ARG A 153 15.46 -16.82 -8.33
N GLU A 154 15.15 -17.57 -7.28
CA GLU A 154 13.79 -17.89 -6.90
C GLU A 154 13.56 -17.55 -5.42
N VAL A 155 12.37 -17.07 -5.11
CA VAL A 155 11.90 -16.82 -3.74
C VAL A 155 10.41 -17.11 -3.66
N GLN A 156 9.93 -17.52 -2.50
CA GLN A 156 8.50 -17.66 -2.23
C GLN A 156 7.97 -16.44 -1.50
N THR A 157 6.74 -16.04 -1.80
CA THR A 157 6.07 -14.97 -1.07
C THR A 157 5.67 -15.40 0.35
N SER A 158 5.59 -14.43 1.25
CA SER A 158 4.99 -14.60 2.57
C SER A 158 3.48 -14.82 2.48
N SER A 159 2.81 -15.08 3.62
CA SER A 159 1.35 -15.13 3.70
C SER A 159 0.65 -13.84 3.27
N PHE A 160 1.38 -12.71 3.24
CA PHE A 160 0.89 -11.39 2.84
C PHE A 160 1.31 -11.02 1.41
N GLY A 161 1.84 -11.97 0.63
CA GLY A 161 2.27 -11.73 -0.74
C GLY A 161 3.58 -10.94 -0.87
N GLU A 162 4.34 -10.79 0.22
CA GLU A 162 5.59 -10.05 0.25
C GLU A 162 6.77 -10.93 -0.17
N PHE A 163 7.78 -10.36 -0.79
CA PHE A 163 9.00 -11.06 -1.16
C PHE A 163 10.23 -10.17 -1.06
N TYR A 164 11.39 -10.81 -0.91
CA TYR A 164 12.67 -10.12 -0.80
C TYR A 164 13.79 -10.95 -1.42
N LEU A 165 14.60 -10.32 -2.26
CA LEU A 165 15.81 -10.85 -2.87
C LEU A 165 16.93 -9.84 -2.69
N ASP A 166 18.04 -10.27 -2.10
CA ASP A 166 19.22 -9.45 -1.93
C ASP A 166 20.31 -9.81 -2.95
N SER A 167 21.32 -8.94 -3.04
CA SER A 167 22.56 -9.21 -3.78
C SER A 167 22.34 -9.59 -5.25
N LEU A 168 21.30 -9.05 -5.90
CA LEU A 168 21.05 -9.22 -7.32
C LEU A 168 22.02 -8.34 -8.11
N PRO A 169 22.76 -8.86 -9.10
CA PRO A 169 23.56 -8.03 -9.99
C PRO A 169 22.67 -6.97 -10.67
N VAL A 170 23.18 -5.75 -10.82
CA VAL A 170 22.44 -4.73 -11.58
C VAL A 170 22.25 -5.16 -13.04
N GLY A 171 21.06 -4.92 -13.60
CA GLY A 171 20.74 -5.38 -14.96
C GLY A 171 19.24 -5.33 -15.29
N GLU A 172 18.88 -5.81 -16.47
CA GLU A 172 17.48 -5.95 -16.89
C GLU A 172 16.98 -7.37 -16.58
N TYR A 173 15.84 -7.47 -15.90
CA TYR A 173 15.29 -8.74 -15.42
C TYR A 173 13.87 -8.99 -15.91
N THR A 174 13.54 -10.27 -16.08
CA THR A 174 12.16 -10.74 -16.18
C THR A 174 11.76 -11.35 -14.85
N LEU A 175 10.62 -10.94 -14.31
CA LEU A 175 10.04 -11.51 -13.10
C LEU A 175 8.85 -12.39 -13.53
N SER A 176 8.86 -13.65 -13.15
CA SER A 176 7.74 -14.58 -13.34
C SER A 176 7.19 -14.97 -11.98
N ILE A 177 5.88 -14.85 -11.80
CA ILE A 177 5.18 -15.14 -10.53
C ILE A 177 4.20 -16.27 -10.83
N THR A 178 4.27 -17.35 -10.06
CA THR A 178 3.39 -18.52 -10.24
C THR A 178 2.77 -18.95 -8.92
N ALA A 179 1.44 -19.05 -8.87
CA ALA A 179 0.71 -19.54 -7.70
C ALA A 179 -0.56 -20.29 -8.15
N GLY A 180 -0.56 -21.62 -8.04
CA GLY A 180 -1.66 -22.44 -8.58
C GLY A 180 -1.87 -22.19 -10.08
N ASP A 181 -3.08 -21.75 -10.44
CA ASP A 181 -3.46 -21.42 -11.83
C ASP A 181 -3.10 -19.98 -12.23
N VAL A 182 -2.56 -19.17 -11.31
CA VAL A 182 -2.12 -17.80 -11.58
C VAL A 182 -0.70 -17.80 -12.11
N SER A 183 -0.50 -17.15 -13.26
CA SER A 183 0.82 -16.88 -13.83
C SER A 183 0.91 -15.42 -14.28
N LEU A 184 1.80 -14.66 -13.64
CA LEU A 184 2.07 -13.26 -13.97
C LEU A 184 3.50 -13.12 -14.47
N ARG A 185 3.74 -12.17 -15.36
CA ARG A 185 5.07 -11.89 -15.89
C ARG A 185 5.31 -10.39 -16.02
N ILE A 186 6.41 -9.92 -15.47
CA ILE A 186 6.90 -8.55 -15.69
C ILE A 186 8.14 -8.64 -16.55
N GLU A 187 8.10 -7.99 -17.70
CA GLU A 187 9.21 -8.00 -18.65
C GLU A 187 10.10 -6.78 -18.47
N LYS A 188 11.41 -6.99 -18.62
CA LYS A 188 12.39 -5.91 -18.76
C LYS A 188 12.38 -4.90 -17.61
N VAL A 189 12.33 -5.40 -16.37
CA VAL A 189 12.46 -4.57 -15.18
C VAL A 189 13.91 -4.08 -15.08
N PRO A 190 14.18 -2.77 -15.16
CA PRO A 190 15.53 -2.25 -15.05
C PRO A 190 15.92 -2.18 -13.56
N LEU A 191 16.82 -3.06 -13.13
CA LEU A 191 17.48 -3.01 -11.83
C LEU A 191 18.83 -2.30 -11.98
N THR A 192 18.80 -1.10 -12.54
CA THR A 192 19.97 -0.24 -12.80
C THR A 192 19.64 1.20 -12.45
N HIS A 193 20.68 2.04 -12.30
CA HIS A 193 20.55 3.50 -12.33
C HIS A 193 19.90 4.00 -13.64
#